data_AF-D5MM45-F1
#
_entry.id   AF-D5MM45-F1
#
_cell.length_a   1.000
_cell.length_b   1.000
_cell.length_c   1.000
_cell.angle_alpha   90.00
_cell.angle_beta   90.00
_cell.angle_gamma   90.00
#
_symmetry.space_group_name_H-M   'P 1'
#
loop_
_entity.id
_entity.type
_entity.pdbx_description
1 polymer ?
#
loop_
_entity_poly.entity_id
_entity_poly.type
_entity_poly.pdbx_seq_one_letter_code
_entity_poly.pdbx_strand_id
1 'polypeptide(L)'
;MTSNPRNDAGNRNHRAKLSAFLACVAVILFGLLANSYQALAQPLLLEKIKEARNRLEGLELNHQFTMVQGVVPVAGRSKGRGRKAAVRHVKHQGLKRDVAVVGLNSKTGELKDFTFTETVLLERKKRPSVKPPQIIAEENDCKLLWRGGSRWGFNRDLLLTCDGKEFVIINLTMWTSRTARTVVVDKNTGRRTCRQGSAEQLLGSYVPYSPELHTPDVAEEGRRYLERAILQALQDLDDLHVTSKTFTDQNLSDLASIDFIHALLVDEHMDPDEFKKHEENGTLSRLIEKYWVEVAINQGSAFRMSVSPAGATGISQFICPTYARILDESPQAKLDPVFVRGMQDHVNAVKASITLFDSDMSSWWTPTVRKICSVSTEMLEDCWAASYNGGPNRLNLVIARRGKDWVEKETMIRSTRRYFASRLKEETYTYLAKLGSIREYLLALEQNAPSAPNP
;
A
#
# COMPACT_ATOMS: atom_id res chain seq x y z
N MET A 1 -60.52 6.65 60.51
CA MET A 1 -60.76 7.12 59.13
C MET A 1 -59.45 7.08 58.37
N THR A 2 -59.50 6.45 57.20
CA THR A 2 -58.39 5.98 56.37
C THR A 2 -57.74 7.08 55.50
N SER A 3 -56.42 6.90 55.32
CA SER A 3 -55.45 7.47 54.36
C SER A 3 -55.92 8.30 53.15
N ASN A 4 -55.10 9.30 52.77
CA ASN A 4 -54.61 9.38 51.38
C ASN A 4 -53.28 10.16 51.23
N PRO A 5 -52.12 9.49 51.05
CA PRO A 5 -50.89 10.10 50.57
C PRO A 5 -50.64 9.66 49.12
N ARG A 6 -51.16 10.41 48.16
CA ARG A 6 -50.74 10.34 46.74
C ARG A 6 -50.67 11.76 46.23
N ASN A 7 -49.44 12.31 46.15
CA ASN A 7 -49.08 13.33 45.17
C ASN A 7 -47.58 13.72 45.11
N ASP A 8 -46.67 13.03 45.82
CA ASP A 8 -45.25 13.42 45.82
C ASP A 8 -44.32 12.59 44.90
N ALA A 9 -44.84 11.59 44.18
CA ALA A 9 -44.04 10.75 43.29
C ALA A 9 -43.84 11.36 41.88
N GLY A 10 -44.68 12.33 41.47
CA GLY A 10 -44.61 12.91 40.12
C GLY A 10 -43.49 13.93 39.92
N ASN A 11 -43.07 14.63 40.98
CA ASN A 11 -42.18 15.79 40.85
C ASN A 11 -40.68 15.44 40.92
N ARG A 12 -40.31 14.28 41.48
CA ARG A 12 -38.91 13.81 41.51
C ARG A 12 -38.46 13.24 40.16
N ASN A 13 -39.36 12.61 39.40
CA ASN A 13 -39.04 12.04 38.09
C ASN A 13 -38.83 13.10 37.00
N HIS A 14 -39.47 14.26 37.10
CA HIS A 14 -39.25 15.36 36.15
C HIS A 14 -37.91 16.07 36.37
N ARG A 15 -37.49 16.27 37.63
CA ARG A 15 -36.18 16.87 37.93
C ARG A 15 -35.02 15.93 37.54
N ALA A 16 -35.13 14.63 37.77
CA ALA A 16 -34.10 13.67 37.37
C ALA A 16 -33.94 13.57 35.84
N LYS A 17 -35.04 13.63 35.08
CA LYS A 17 -35.02 13.63 33.61
C LYS A 17 -34.48 14.93 33.02
N LEU A 18 -34.77 16.08 33.63
CA LEU A 18 -34.25 17.38 33.18
C LEU A 18 -32.73 17.50 33.44
N SER A 19 -32.25 16.98 34.58
CA SER A 19 -30.82 16.95 34.90
C SER A 19 -30.03 16.00 33.98
N ALA A 20 -30.60 14.83 33.63
CA ALA A 20 -29.99 13.90 32.68
C ALA A 20 -29.98 14.46 31.25
N PHE A 21 -31.02 15.19 30.84
CA PHE A 21 -31.08 15.84 29.53
C PHE A 21 -30.08 17.00 29.41
N LEU A 22 -29.94 17.83 30.45
CA LEU A 22 -28.94 18.89 30.50
C LEU A 22 -27.49 18.35 30.55
N ALA A 23 -27.26 17.21 31.20
CA ALA A 23 -25.96 16.53 31.19
C ALA A 23 -25.63 15.95 29.80
N CYS A 24 -26.60 15.35 29.09
CA CYS A 24 -26.40 14.88 27.71
C CYS A 24 -26.15 16.03 26.73
N VAL A 25 -26.88 17.15 26.87
CA VAL A 25 -26.67 18.34 26.03
C VAL A 25 -25.32 19.00 26.30
N ALA A 26 -24.84 19.01 27.55
CA ALA A 26 -23.51 19.52 27.89
C ALA A 26 -22.37 18.62 27.36
N VAL A 27 -22.53 17.29 27.34
CA VAL A 27 -21.56 16.36 26.72
C VAL A 27 -21.53 16.51 25.20
N ILE A 28 -22.67 16.78 24.56
CA ILE A 28 -22.74 17.05 23.12
C ILE A 28 -22.13 18.43 22.77
N LEU A 29 -22.37 19.46 23.57
CA LEU A 29 -21.78 20.80 23.38
C LEU A 29 -20.28 20.85 23.71
N PHE A 30 -19.79 20.10 24.71
CA PHE A 30 -18.36 19.99 24.97
C PHE A 30 -17.65 19.09 23.95
N GLY A 31 -18.31 18.07 23.40
CA GLY A 31 -17.79 17.27 22.27
C GLY A 31 -17.65 18.09 20.99
N LEU A 32 -18.55 19.05 20.76
CA LEU A 32 -18.49 19.96 19.60
C LEU A 32 -17.46 21.09 19.77
N LEU A 33 -17.20 21.55 21.00
CA LEU A 33 -16.18 22.57 21.26
C LEU A 33 -14.76 21.99 21.39
N ALA A 34 -14.59 20.73 21.80
CA ALA A 34 -13.28 20.06 21.80
C ALA A 34 -12.76 19.73 20.38
N ASN A 35 -13.65 19.62 19.39
CA ASN A 35 -13.27 19.43 17.98
C ASN A 35 -12.75 20.69 17.28
N SER A 36 -12.90 21.86 17.90
CA SER A 36 -12.44 23.12 17.29
C SER A 36 -10.92 23.35 17.36
N TYR A 37 -10.18 22.53 18.12
CA TYR A 37 -8.71 22.62 18.21
C TYR A 37 -7.95 21.63 17.29
N GLN A 38 -8.63 20.71 16.61
CA GLN A 38 -7.97 19.75 15.70
C GLN A 38 -8.05 20.16 14.22
N ALA A 39 -8.98 21.05 13.85
CA ALA A 39 -9.21 21.44 12.46
C ALA A 39 -8.20 22.45 11.87
N LEU A 40 -7.22 22.94 12.65
CA LEU A 40 -6.23 23.94 12.20
C LEU A 40 -4.78 23.43 12.12
N ALA A 41 -4.51 22.17 12.46
CA ALA A 41 -3.14 21.63 12.55
C ALA A 41 -2.62 20.95 11.27
N GLN A 42 -3.44 20.80 10.23
CA GLN A 42 -3.13 19.93 9.09
C GLN A 42 -2.47 20.57 7.88
N PRO A 43 -2.85 21.80 7.47
CA PRO A 43 -2.01 22.54 6.52
C PRO A 43 -0.58 22.59 7.04
N LEU A 44 -0.42 22.78 8.36
CA LEU A 44 0.86 22.79 9.03
C LEU A 44 1.63 21.47 8.92
N LEU A 45 1.00 20.29 9.07
CA LEU A 45 1.72 19.01 8.97
C LEU A 45 2.26 18.76 7.54
N LEU A 46 1.43 18.92 6.51
CA LEU A 46 1.86 18.71 5.13
C LEU A 46 2.90 19.76 4.70
N GLU A 47 2.77 21.00 5.18
CA GLU A 47 3.80 22.03 5.02
C GLU A 47 5.11 21.66 5.73
N LYS A 48 5.04 21.12 6.95
CA LYS A 48 6.22 20.63 7.67
C LYS A 48 6.89 19.46 6.97
N ILE A 49 6.13 18.56 6.35
CA ILE A 49 6.67 17.49 5.50
C ILE A 49 7.39 18.07 4.28
N LYS A 50 6.81 19.09 3.62
CA LYS A 50 7.46 19.80 2.51
C LYS A 50 8.75 20.49 2.97
N GLU A 51 8.71 21.19 4.10
CA GLU A 51 9.88 21.82 4.73
C GLU A 51 10.99 20.78 5.01
N ALA A 52 10.63 19.65 5.62
CA ALA A 52 11.54 18.55 5.94
C ALA A 52 12.17 17.91 4.69
N ARG A 53 11.46 17.87 3.56
CA ARG A 53 12.02 17.42 2.27
C ARG A 53 13.12 18.35 1.77
N ASN A 54 12.83 19.65 1.76
CA ASN A 54 13.77 20.66 1.28
C ASN A 54 15.05 20.70 2.13
N ARG A 55 14.95 20.42 3.43
CA ARG A 55 16.12 20.35 4.33
C ARG A 55 17.13 19.26 3.96
N LEU A 56 16.67 18.15 3.39
CA LEU A 56 17.55 17.03 2.98
C LEU A 56 17.87 17.06 1.48
N GLU A 57 17.34 18.04 0.73
CA GLU A 57 17.63 18.20 -0.67
C GLU A 57 19.09 18.64 -0.87
N GLY A 58 19.80 17.97 -1.77
CA GLY A 58 21.22 18.22 -2.00
C GLY A 58 22.17 17.67 -0.93
N LEU A 59 21.68 16.99 0.11
CA LEU A 59 22.52 16.38 1.14
C LEU A 59 23.36 15.24 0.52
N GLU A 60 24.69 15.37 0.58
CA GLU A 60 25.61 14.32 0.16
C GLU A 60 25.69 13.23 1.24
N LEU A 61 24.97 12.12 1.01
CA LEU A 61 25.05 10.94 1.88
C LEU A 61 26.11 9.97 1.39
N ASN A 62 26.99 9.51 2.29
CA ASN A 62 28.01 8.53 1.93
C ASN A 62 27.38 7.16 1.74
N HIS A 63 27.94 6.38 0.81
CA HIS A 63 27.64 4.97 0.68
C HIS A 63 28.84 4.22 0.09
N GLN A 64 28.99 2.96 0.49
CA GLN A 64 30.03 2.09 -0.03
C GLN A 64 29.60 0.62 0.05
N PHE A 65 29.96 -0.16 -0.97
CA PHE A 65 29.86 -1.61 -0.88
C PHE A 65 30.92 -2.13 0.07
N THR A 66 30.53 -3.08 0.91
CA THR A 66 31.42 -3.73 1.87
C THR A 66 31.17 -5.23 1.91
N MET A 67 32.18 -5.99 2.32
CA MET A 67 32.04 -7.42 2.55
C MET A 67 31.78 -7.66 4.03
N VAL A 68 30.59 -8.14 4.35
CA VAL A 68 30.19 -8.50 5.72
C VAL A 68 30.48 -9.98 5.94
N GLN A 69 31.23 -10.32 6.99
CA GLN A 69 31.41 -11.70 7.39
C GLN A 69 30.17 -12.19 8.15
N GLY A 70 29.58 -13.28 7.67
CA GLY A 70 28.51 -14.02 8.33
C GLY A 70 28.98 -15.39 8.78
N VAL A 71 28.32 -15.93 9.80
CA VAL A 71 28.56 -17.30 10.31
C VAL A 71 27.34 -18.15 9.98
N VAL A 72 27.53 -19.23 9.23
CA VAL A 72 26.46 -20.17 8.88
C VAL A 72 26.76 -21.57 9.43
N PRO A 73 25.76 -22.30 9.96
CA PRO A 73 25.94 -23.68 10.37
C PRO A 73 26.26 -24.56 9.15
N VAL A 74 27.21 -25.49 9.30
CA VAL A 74 27.52 -26.49 8.26
C VAL A 74 26.40 -27.53 8.22
N ALA A 75 25.57 -27.48 7.18
CA ALA A 75 24.52 -28.47 6.96
C ALA A 75 25.14 -29.85 6.69
N GLY A 76 24.70 -30.89 7.42
CA GLY A 76 24.97 -32.29 7.05
C GLY A 76 25.80 -33.16 8.01
N ARG A 77 26.22 -32.70 9.20
CA ARG A 77 26.79 -33.61 10.23
C ARG A 77 25.75 -33.95 11.29
N SER A 78 25.42 -35.24 11.38
CA SER A 78 24.54 -35.79 12.43
C SER A 78 25.03 -35.37 13.81
N LYS A 79 24.07 -34.96 14.67
CA LYS A 79 24.32 -34.61 16.07
C LYS A 79 24.79 -35.84 16.84
N GLY A 80 26.09 -36.11 16.84
CA GLY A 80 26.70 -36.88 17.94
C GLY A 80 26.50 -36.08 19.23
N ARG A 81 25.87 -36.69 20.25
CA ARG A 81 25.62 -36.07 21.56
C ARG A 81 26.91 -35.41 22.07
N GLY A 82 26.90 -34.08 22.20
CA GLY A 82 27.98 -33.31 22.85
C GLY A 82 28.90 -32.47 21.95
N ARG A 83 28.82 -32.52 20.61
CA ARG A 83 29.66 -31.66 19.74
C ARG A 83 28.95 -30.36 19.34
N LYS A 84 29.62 -29.22 19.56
CA LYS A 84 29.19 -27.89 19.05
C LYS A 84 29.02 -27.96 17.52
N ALA A 85 27.97 -27.34 17.00
CA ALA A 85 27.73 -27.30 15.56
C ALA A 85 28.91 -26.65 14.85
N ALA A 86 29.48 -27.34 13.86
CA ALA A 86 30.52 -26.74 13.01
C ALA A 86 29.91 -25.55 12.27
N VAL A 87 30.60 -24.42 12.30
CA VAL A 87 30.21 -23.20 11.60
C VAL A 87 31.20 -22.89 10.49
N ARG A 88 30.70 -22.31 9.39
CA ARG A 88 31.50 -21.79 8.30
C ARG A 88 31.33 -20.27 8.23
N HIS A 89 32.44 -19.57 8.01
CA HIS A 89 32.41 -18.16 7.69
C HIS A 89 32.11 -17.98 6.20
N VAL A 90 31.12 -17.13 5.90
CA VAL A 90 30.72 -16.76 4.55
C VAL A 90 30.83 -15.24 4.43
N LYS A 91 31.22 -14.75 3.25
CA LYS A 91 31.24 -13.32 2.98
C LYS A 91 29.99 -12.94 2.19
N HIS A 92 29.27 -11.93 2.65
CA HIS A 92 28.11 -11.37 1.97
C HIS A 92 28.40 -9.95 1.52
N GLN A 93 27.84 -9.54 0.39
CA GLN A 93 27.86 -8.13 0.00
C GLN A 93 26.86 -7.35 0.87
N GLY A 94 27.34 -6.27 1.46
CA GLY A 94 26.55 -5.28 2.16
C GLY A 94 26.72 -3.89 1.56
N LEU A 95 25.76 -3.03 1.82
CA LEU A 95 25.81 -1.60 1.56
C LEU A 95 25.94 -0.89 2.91
N LYS A 96 27.11 -0.32 3.18
CA LYS A 96 27.28 0.64 4.28
C LYS A 96 26.86 2.00 3.76
N ARG A 97 25.90 2.65 4.42
CA ARG A 97 25.26 3.87 3.95
C ARG A 97 24.92 4.81 5.09
N ASP A 98 24.95 6.10 4.81
CA ASP A 98 24.34 7.10 5.67
C ASP A 98 22.83 7.13 5.45
N VAL A 99 22.13 7.44 6.54
CA VAL A 99 20.68 7.58 6.62
C VAL A 99 20.41 8.88 7.35
N ALA A 100 19.79 9.83 6.66
CA ALA A 100 19.34 11.08 7.23
C ALA A 100 17.85 11.01 7.54
N VAL A 101 17.45 11.54 8.69
CA VAL A 101 16.06 11.67 9.09
C VAL A 101 15.77 13.08 9.58
N VAL A 102 14.53 13.54 9.36
CA VAL A 102 13.98 14.74 9.98
C VAL A 102 12.83 14.32 10.88
N GLY A 103 12.95 14.61 12.16
CA GLY A 103 11.91 14.41 13.17
C GLY A 103 11.12 15.69 13.42
N LEU A 104 9.80 15.56 13.62
CA LEU A 104 8.88 16.61 14.01
C LEU A 104 8.44 16.41 15.45
N ASN A 105 8.69 17.39 16.31
CA ASN A 105 8.09 17.43 17.64
C ASN A 105 6.62 17.82 17.49
N SER A 106 5.72 16.87 17.76
CA SER A 106 4.27 17.08 17.59
C SER A 106 3.68 18.14 18.53
N LYS A 107 4.37 18.47 19.63
CA LYS A 107 3.91 19.46 20.62
C LYS A 107 4.34 20.87 20.25
N THR A 108 5.56 21.03 19.73
CA THR A 108 6.16 22.37 19.49
C THR A 108 6.23 22.75 18.01
N GLY A 109 6.06 21.79 17.09
CA GLY A 109 6.29 22.01 15.66
C GLY A 109 7.77 22.12 15.27
N GLU A 110 8.68 21.90 16.22
CA GLU A 110 10.13 21.93 16.03
C GLU A 110 10.59 20.77 15.14
N LEU A 111 11.50 21.05 14.21
CA LEU A 111 12.14 20.04 13.36
C LEU A 111 13.56 19.77 13.85
N LYS A 112 13.92 18.48 13.92
CA LYS A 112 15.24 18.01 14.32
C LYS A 112 15.82 17.06 13.27
N ASP A 113 17.02 17.36 12.81
CA ASP A 113 17.73 16.54 11.84
C ASP A 113 18.65 15.55 12.57
N PHE A 114 18.78 14.34 12.05
CA PHE A 114 19.64 13.30 12.61
C PHE A 114 20.20 12.43 11.48
N THR A 115 21.50 12.15 11.50
CA THR A 115 22.15 11.30 10.49
C THR A 115 22.88 10.16 11.19
N PHE A 116 22.79 8.96 10.65
CA PHE A 116 23.51 7.80 11.16
C PHE A 116 23.94 6.87 10.03
N THR A 117 24.96 6.06 10.28
CA THR A 117 25.42 5.06 9.31
C THR A 117 24.90 3.68 9.68
N GLU A 118 24.36 2.95 8.70
CA GLU A 118 23.99 1.53 8.85
C GLU A 118 24.63 0.66 7.76
N THR A 119 24.71 -0.64 8.01
CA THR A 119 25.13 -1.63 7.00
C THR A 119 23.99 -2.59 6.71
N VAL A 120 23.57 -2.69 5.45
CA VAL A 120 22.47 -3.55 5.02
C VAL A 120 22.96 -4.61 4.03
N LEU A 121 22.67 -5.88 4.29
CA LEU A 121 22.98 -6.95 3.36
C LEU A 121 22.12 -6.83 2.09
N LEU A 122 22.76 -6.93 0.92
CA LEU A 122 22.07 -6.83 -0.37
C LEU A 122 21.17 -8.04 -0.62
N GLU A 123 21.63 -9.24 -0.23
CA GLU A 123 20.83 -10.46 -0.29
C GLU A 123 19.75 -10.46 0.81
N ARG A 124 18.50 -10.17 0.44
CA ARG A 124 17.36 -10.14 1.38
C ARG A 124 17.27 -11.39 2.25
N LYS A 125 17.45 -12.58 1.67
CA LYS A 125 17.37 -13.88 2.38
C LYS A 125 18.48 -14.10 3.41
N LYS A 126 19.53 -13.27 3.39
CA LYS A 126 20.67 -13.35 4.32
C LYS A 126 20.59 -12.30 5.43
N ARG A 127 19.63 -11.37 5.36
CA ARG A 127 19.45 -10.34 6.39
C ARG A 127 19.10 -10.99 7.73
N PRO A 128 19.69 -10.52 8.84
CA PRO A 128 19.37 -11.08 10.15
C PRO A 128 17.90 -10.84 10.47
N SER A 129 17.26 -11.88 11.02
CA SER A 129 15.92 -11.75 11.60
C SER A 129 16.05 -11.00 12.92
N VAL A 130 15.56 -9.77 12.93
CA VAL A 130 15.50 -8.91 14.11
C VAL A 130 14.05 -8.58 14.40
N LYS A 131 13.68 -8.50 15.68
CA LYS A 131 12.34 -8.16 16.12
C LYS A 131 12.34 -6.77 16.74
N PRO A 132 11.41 -5.88 16.39
CA PRO A 132 11.26 -4.61 17.08
C PRO A 132 10.64 -4.82 18.47
N PRO A 133 10.78 -3.86 19.40
CA PRO A 133 11.47 -2.58 19.24
C PRO A 133 12.99 -2.66 19.45
N GLN A 134 13.79 -1.84 18.74
CA GLN A 134 15.25 -1.77 18.91
C GLN A 134 15.80 -0.36 18.67
N ILE A 135 16.75 0.07 19.49
CA ILE A 135 17.57 1.27 19.19
C ILE A 135 18.50 0.90 18.03
N ILE A 136 18.41 1.66 16.93
CA ILE A 136 19.18 1.41 15.71
C ILE A 136 20.32 2.40 15.49
N ALA A 137 20.28 3.54 16.18
CA ALA A 137 21.33 4.54 16.23
C ALA A 137 21.18 5.38 17.52
N GLU A 138 22.30 5.85 18.06
CA GLU A 138 22.36 6.70 19.25
C GLU A 138 23.56 7.65 19.14
N GLU A 139 23.34 8.94 19.36
CA GLU A 139 24.37 9.99 19.33
C GLU A 139 23.89 11.21 20.13
N ASN A 140 24.73 11.82 20.98
CA ASN A 140 24.46 13.08 21.69
C ASN A 140 23.05 13.16 22.32
N ASP A 141 22.73 12.23 23.22
CA ASP A 141 21.41 12.11 23.89
C ASP A 141 20.20 11.90 22.96
N CYS A 142 20.44 11.70 21.66
CA CYS A 142 19.46 11.29 20.67
C CYS A 142 19.49 9.77 20.46
N LYS A 143 18.32 9.14 20.40
CA LYS A 143 18.10 7.72 20.13
C LYS A 143 17.10 7.56 19.00
N LEU A 144 17.46 6.79 17.98
CA LEU A 144 16.53 6.39 16.93
C LEU A 144 16.03 4.97 17.21
N LEU A 145 14.76 4.87 17.55
CA LEU A 145 14.05 3.63 17.87
C LEU A 145 13.30 3.12 16.64
N TRP A 146 13.54 1.86 16.28
CA TRP A 146 12.72 1.12 15.32
C TRP A 146 11.63 0.36 16.07
N ARG A 147 10.36 0.68 15.79
CA ARG A 147 9.17 0.12 16.47
C ARG A 147 8.43 -0.96 15.67
N GLY A 148 8.58 -0.97 14.34
CA GLY A 148 7.77 -1.83 13.48
C GLY A 148 8.11 -1.73 11.99
N GLY A 149 7.47 -2.56 11.18
CA GLY A 149 7.69 -2.60 9.73
C GLY A 149 9.04 -3.21 9.31
N SER A 150 9.51 -2.86 8.12
CA SER A 150 10.72 -3.42 7.52
C SER A 150 12.00 -2.74 8.02
N ARG A 151 12.78 -3.38 8.89
CA ARG A 151 14.08 -2.87 9.41
C ARG A 151 15.03 -2.33 8.35
N TRP A 152 14.91 -2.74 7.09
CA TRP A 152 15.91 -2.50 6.04
C TRP A 152 15.40 -1.59 4.90
N GLY A 153 14.10 -1.30 4.85
CA GLY A 153 13.44 -0.52 3.79
C GLY A 153 12.99 0.88 4.21
N PHE A 154 12.17 1.54 3.40
CA PHE A 154 11.54 2.83 3.75
C PHE A 154 10.29 2.69 4.62
N ASN A 155 9.59 1.55 4.54
CA ASN A 155 8.44 1.25 5.39
C ASN A 155 8.90 0.78 6.79
N ARG A 156 9.51 1.68 7.55
CA ARG A 156 9.95 1.48 8.95
C ARG A 156 9.13 2.39 9.85
N ASP A 157 8.53 1.85 10.90
CA ASP A 157 8.03 2.69 11.98
C ASP A 157 9.22 3.10 12.87
N LEU A 158 9.53 4.39 12.85
CA LEU A 158 10.67 5.01 13.52
C LEU A 158 10.22 6.10 14.49
N LEU A 159 10.89 6.19 15.63
CA LEU A 159 10.73 7.27 16.61
C LEU A 159 12.10 7.81 16.99
N LEU A 160 12.29 9.12 16.91
CA LEU A 160 13.51 9.79 17.39
C LEU A 160 13.22 10.39 18.77
N THR A 161 14.09 10.12 19.74
CA THR A 161 14.03 10.75 21.07
C THR A 161 15.33 11.52 21.28
N CYS A 162 15.28 12.82 21.54
CA CYS A 162 16.46 13.65 21.84
C CYS A 162 16.19 14.48 23.09
N ASP A 163 17.11 14.49 24.06
CA ASP A 163 16.97 15.28 25.31
C ASP A 163 15.64 15.01 26.04
N GLY A 164 15.17 13.76 26.01
CA GLY A 164 13.88 13.35 26.58
C GLY A 164 12.64 13.81 25.80
N LYS A 165 12.80 14.46 24.64
CA LYS A 165 11.70 14.86 23.75
C LYS A 165 11.53 13.85 22.61
N GLU A 166 10.29 13.59 22.22
CA GLU A 166 9.95 12.70 21.10
C GLU A 166 9.70 13.47 19.81
N PHE A 167 10.17 12.90 18.70
CA PHE A 167 10.05 13.42 17.36
C PHE A 167 9.57 12.32 16.40
N VAL A 168 8.45 12.59 15.73
CA VAL A 168 7.88 11.72 14.69
C VAL A 168 8.69 11.90 13.41
N ILE A 169 9.12 10.81 12.78
CA ILE A 169 9.92 10.92 11.55
C ILE A 169 9.03 11.37 10.38
N ILE A 170 9.28 12.58 9.88
CA ILE A 170 8.54 13.17 8.76
C ILE A 170 9.38 13.30 7.47
N ASN A 171 10.63 12.83 7.50
CA ASN A 171 11.41 12.54 6.30
C ASN A 171 12.52 11.53 6.63
N LEU A 172 12.76 10.59 5.73
CA LEU A 172 13.81 9.58 5.78
C LEU A 172 14.47 9.51 4.42
N THR A 173 15.76 9.86 4.36
CA THR A 173 16.56 9.86 3.13
C THR A 173 17.71 8.88 3.25
N MET A 174 17.82 7.95 2.31
CA MET A 174 18.90 6.96 2.28
C MET A 174 19.18 6.43 0.89
N TRP A 175 20.42 6.00 0.66
CA TRP A 175 20.80 5.20 -0.50
C TRP A 175 20.15 3.83 -0.43
N THR A 176 19.51 3.38 -1.51
CA THR A 176 19.01 2.00 -1.65
C THR A 176 19.43 1.45 -3.00
N SER A 177 19.15 0.17 -3.23
CA SER A 177 19.41 -0.48 -4.50
C SER A 177 18.18 -1.24 -4.97
N ARG A 178 17.90 -1.20 -6.26
CA ARG A 178 16.94 -2.10 -6.91
C ARG A 178 17.54 -2.70 -8.17
N THR A 179 16.94 -3.77 -8.67
CA THR A 179 17.35 -4.34 -9.96
C THR A 179 16.77 -3.51 -11.09
N ALA A 180 17.61 -3.00 -11.98
CA ALA A 180 17.18 -2.25 -13.15
C ALA A 180 16.30 -3.13 -14.06
N ARG A 181 15.23 -2.55 -14.60
CA ARG A 181 14.33 -3.21 -15.56
C ARG A 181 14.03 -2.24 -16.69
N THR A 182 14.27 -2.70 -17.92
CA THR A 182 14.15 -1.88 -19.12
C THR A 182 13.28 -2.58 -20.14
N VAL A 183 12.42 -1.81 -20.79
CA VAL A 183 11.70 -2.27 -21.97
C VAL A 183 12.61 -2.06 -23.17
N VAL A 184 12.80 -3.09 -23.98
CA VAL A 184 13.63 -3.05 -25.19
C VAL A 184 12.88 -3.66 -26.35
N VAL A 185 13.14 -3.19 -27.57
CA VAL A 185 12.61 -3.80 -28.79
C VAL A 185 13.51 -4.98 -29.18
N ASP A 186 12.91 -6.15 -29.29
CA ASP A 186 13.57 -7.33 -29.84
C ASP A 186 13.79 -7.15 -31.35
N LYS A 187 15.04 -7.25 -31.79
CA LYS A 187 15.43 -6.94 -33.18
C LYS A 187 14.87 -7.94 -34.21
N ASN A 188 14.56 -9.17 -33.79
CA ASN A 188 14.10 -10.22 -34.70
C ASN A 188 12.58 -10.18 -34.87
N THR A 189 11.86 -9.89 -33.80
CA THR A 189 10.39 -9.92 -33.76
C THR A 189 9.74 -8.54 -33.85
N GLY A 190 10.50 -7.47 -33.61
CA GLY A 190 9.99 -6.10 -33.49
C GLY A 190 9.16 -5.85 -32.23
N ARG A 191 8.99 -6.86 -31.37
CA ARG A 191 8.17 -6.77 -30.15
C ARG A 191 8.96 -6.23 -28.98
N ARG A 192 8.30 -5.48 -28.10
CA ARG A 192 8.87 -5.03 -26.84
C ARG A 192 8.97 -6.20 -25.87
N THR A 193 10.11 -6.29 -25.19
CA THR A 193 10.40 -7.28 -24.16
C THR A 193 11.02 -6.60 -22.96
N CYS A 194 10.94 -7.26 -21.81
CA CYS A 194 11.61 -6.77 -20.60
C CYS A 194 13.02 -7.39 -20.46
N ARG A 195 14.02 -6.55 -20.20
CA ARG A 195 15.35 -6.98 -19.78
C ARG A 195 15.64 -6.57 -18.35
N GLN A 196 16.17 -7.53 -17.60
CA GLN A 196 16.71 -7.31 -16.27
C GLN A 196 18.17 -6.85 -16.40
N GLY A 197 18.51 -5.73 -15.78
CA GLY A 197 19.86 -5.18 -15.73
C GLY A 197 20.56 -5.45 -14.39
N SER A 198 21.68 -4.75 -14.18
CA SER A 198 22.39 -4.74 -12.91
C SER A 198 21.59 -4.05 -11.80
N ALA A 199 22.06 -4.19 -10.55
CA ALA A 199 21.54 -3.37 -9.47
C ALA A 199 21.86 -1.89 -9.75
N GLU A 200 20.86 -1.03 -9.67
CA GLU A 200 21.00 0.42 -9.69
C GLU A 200 20.92 0.94 -8.25
N GLN A 201 21.85 1.84 -7.91
CA GLN A 201 21.82 2.58 -6.67
C GLN A 201 21.02 3.86 -6.88
N LEU A 202 20.25 4.22 -5.86
CA LEU A 202 19.43 5.41 -5.91
C LEU A 202 19.27 6.00 -4.52
N LEU A 203 19.31 7.32 -4.46
CA LEU A 203 19.00 8.08 -3.26
C LEU A 203 17.48 8.27 -3.22
N GLY A 204 16.84 7.79 -2.16
CA GLY A 204 15.41 7.95 -1.96
C GLY A 204 15.11 8.75 -0.71
N SER A 205 14.13 9.65 -0.80
CA SER A 205 13.51 10.33 0.34
C SER A 205 12.05 9.87 0.44
N TYR A 206 11.59 9.55 1.64
CA TYR A 206 10.25 9.04 1.91
C TYR A 206 9.81 9.40 3.34
N VAL A 207 8.52 9.59 3.56
CA VAL A 207 7.96 9.70 4.91
C VAL A 207 7.44 8.32 5.32
N PRO A 208 8.06 7.66 6.30
CA PRO A 208 7.55 6.40 6.80
C PRO A 208 6.19 6.60 7.51
N TYR A 209 5.31 5.62 7.40
CA TYR A 209 4.12 5.60 8.23
C TYR A 209 4.49 5.53 9.72
N SER A 210 3.78 6.31 10.53
CA SER A 210 3.77 6.18 11.99
C SER A 210 2.34 6.39 12.51
N PRO A 211 1.97 5.76 13.66
CA PRO A 211 0.65 5.96 14.26
C PRO A 211 0.31 7.43 14.57
N GLU A 212 1.32 8.26 14.84
CA GLU A 212 1.17 9.69 15.14
C GLU A 212 0.77 10.52 13.91
N LEU A 213 1.09 10.06 12.69
CA LEU A 213 0.67 10.69 11.44
C LEU A 213 -0.71 10.23 10.99
N HIS A 214 -1.28 9.23 11.66
CA HIS A 214 -2.57 8.64 11.31
C HIS A 214 -3.72 9.42 11.96
N THR A 215 -4.12 10.50 11.30
CA THR A 215 -5.33 11.27 11.65
C THR A 215 -6.40 11.11 10.55
N PRO A 216 -7.70 11.26 10.89
CA PRO A 216 -8.79 11.14 9.91
C PRO A 216 -8.57 11.99 8.66
N ASP A 217 -8.21 13.27 8.80
CA ASP A 217 -8.09 14.09 7.60
C ASP A 217 -6.80 13.86 6.81
N VAL A 218 -5.73 13.31 7.43
CA VAL A 218 -4.55 12.89 6.66
C VAL A 218 -4.91 11.66 5.82
N ALA A 219 -5.66 10.70 6.39
CA ALA A 219 -6.20 9.59 5.62
C ALA A 219 -7.12 10.09 4.49
N GLU A 220 -8.01 11.04 4.78
CA GLU A 220 -8.91 11.63 3.78
C GLU A 220 -8.16 12.37 2.66
N GLU A 221 -7.11 13.13 2.96
CA GLU A 221 -6.29 13.77 1.91
C GLU A 221 -5.60 12.73 1.01
N GLY A 222 -5.19 11.59 1.59
CA GLY A 222 -4.64 10.48 0.82
C GLY A 222 -5.67 9.84 -0.10
N ARG A 223 -6.89 9.62 0.40
CA ARG A 223 -8.02 9.12 -0.37
C ARG A 223 -8.33 10.04 -1.55
N ARG A 224 -8.47 11.35 -1.29
CA ARG A 224 -8.73 12.36 -2.33
C ARG A 224 -7.59 12.50 -3.33
N TYR A 225 -6.33 12.37 -2.89
CA TYR A 225 -5.19 12.38 -3.80
C TYR A 225 -5.28 11.22 -4.81
N LEU A 226 -5.59 10.00 -4.36
CA LEU A 226 -5.77 8.85 -5.26
C LEU A 226 -6.91 9.09 -6.25
N GLU A 227 -8.05 9.55 -5.76
CA GLU A 227 -9.21 9.88 -6.59
C GLU A 227 -8.85 10.89 -7.70
N ARG A 228 -8.11 11.96 -7.37
CA ARG A 228 -7.62 12.94 -8.37
C ARG A 228 -6.69 12.30 -9.40
N ALA A 229 -5.78 11.43 -8.97
CA ALA A 229 -4.87 10.74 -9.89
C ALA A 229 -5.61 9.79 -10.83
N ILE A 230 -6.66 9.11 -10.33
CA ILE A 230 -7.53 8.25 -11.12
C ILE A 230 -8.32 9.07 -12.13
N LEU A 231 -9.00 10.13 -11.68
CA LEU A 231 -9.76 11.04 -12.56
C LEU A 231 -8.88 11.63 -13.67
N GLN A 232 -7.65 12.06 -13.34
CA GLN A 232 -6.72 12.53 -14.36
C GLN A 232 -6.35 11.44 -15.37
N ALA A 233 -6.17 10.20 -14.93
CA ALA A 233 -5.88 9.09 -15.83
C ALA A 233 -7.05 8.76 -16.77
N LEU A 234 -8.29 8.87 -16.28
CA LEU A 234 -9.50 8.71 -17.09
C LEU A 234 -9.61 9.84 -18.13
N GLN A 235 -9.46 11.09 -17.70
CA GLN A 235 -9.46 12.26 -18.59
C GLN A 235 -8.38 12.14 -19.67
N ASP A 236 -7.17 11.72 -19.30
CA ASP A 236 -6.07 11.45 -20.24
C ASP A 236 -6.44 10.41 -21.30
N LEU A 237 -7.26 9.40 -20.99
CA LEU A 237 -7.69 8.38 -21.94
C LEU A 237 -8.82 8.90 -22.84
N ASP A 238 -9.73 9.72 -22.30
CA ASP A 238 -10.80 10.39 -23.04
C ASP A 238 -10.26 11.40 -24.05
N ASP A 239 -9.30 12.23 -23.64
CA ASP A 239 -8.62 13.22 -24.50
C ASP A 239 -7.85 12.54 -25.66
N LEU A 240 -7.45 11.29 -25.45
CA LEU A 240 -6.81 10.46 -26.47
C LEU A 240 -7.80 9.68 -27.34
N HIS A 241 -9.10 9.77 -27.04
CA HIS A 241 -10.18 9.05 -27.72
C HIS A 241 -9.91 7.55 -27.84
N VAL A 242 -9.38 6.95 -26.77
CA VAL A 242 -9.05 5.52 -26.76
C VAL A 242 -10.33 4.72 -26.53
N THR A 243 -10.74 3.93 -27.51
CA THR A 243 -11.87 3.01 -27.37
C THR A 243 -11.42 1.65 -26.83
N SER A 244 -12.31 0.99 -26.07
CA SER A 244 -12.07 -0.39 -25.63
C SER A 244 -12.07 -1.34 -26.84
N LYS A 245 -11.14 -2.29 -26.86
CA LYS A 245 -11.12 -3.37 -27.86
C LYS A 245 -12.18 -4.42 -27.59
N THR A 246 -12.63 -4.49 -26.35
CA THR A 246 -13.62 -5.47 -25.91
C THR A 246 -15.05 -4.94 -26.07
N PHE A 247 -15.29 -3.71 -25.61
CA PHE A 247 -16.55 -3.00 -25.71
C PHE A 247 -16.38 -1.86 -26.72
N THR A 248 -16.52 -2.18 -28.01
CA THR A 248 -16.12 -1.29 -29.12
C THR A 248 -16.91 0.01 -29.20
N ASP A 249 -18.03 0.10 -28.49
CA ASP A 249 -18.90 1.25 -28.35
C ASP A 249 -18.60 2.11 -27.11
N GLN A 250 -17.60 1.75 -26.31
CA GLN A 250 -17.22 2.43 -25.07
C GLN A 250 -15.79 2.99 -25.13
N ASN A 251 -15.57 4.12 -24.45
CA ASN A 251 -14.22 4.59 -24.21
C ASN A 251 -13.52 3.67 -23.21
N LEU A 252 -12.19 3.62 -23.27
CA LEU A 252 -11.39 2.83 -22.35
C LEU A 252 -11.46 3.37 -20.91
N SER A 253 -11.68 4.67 -20.75
CA SER A 253 -11.96 5.36 -19.48
C SER A 253 -13.22 4.83 -18.78
N ASP A 254 -14.26 4.46 -19.53
CA ASP A 254 -15.53 3.97 -18.98
C ASP A 254 -15.46 2.52 -18.50
N LEU A 255 -14.33 1.83 -18.74
CA LEU A 255 -14.23 0.40 -18.49
C LEU A 255 -14.29 0.04 -17.00
N ALA A 256 -13.65 0.82 -16.13
CA ALA A 256 -13.46 0.50 -14.73
C ALA A 256 -13.94 1.64 -13.83
N SER A 257 -14.69 1.31 -12.77
CA SER A 257 -15.14 2.30 -11.80
C SER A 257 -13.96 2.92 -11.04
N ILE A 258 -14.14 4.17 -10.58
CA ILE A 258 -13.15 4.85 -9.74
C ILE A 258 -12.90 4.05 -8.47
N ASP A 259 -13.95 3.54 -7.82
CA ASP A 259 -13.86 2.75 -6.59
C ASP A 259 -13.08 1.46 -6.79
N PHE A 260 -13.27 0.77 -7.92
CA PHE A 260 -12.48 -0.42 -8.22
C PHE A 260 -11.01 -0.11 -8.39
N ILE A 261 -10.67 0.92 -9.16
CA ILE A 261 -9.27 1.31 -9.36
C ILE A 261 -8.66 1.73 -8.02
N HIS A 262 -9.40 2.50 -7.21
CA HIS A 262 -8.97 2.90 -5.87
C HIS A 262 -8.71 1.69 -4.98
N ALA A 263 -9.66 0.75 -4.93
CA ALA A 263 -9.54 -0.47 -4.14
C ALA A 263 -8.34 -1.32 -4.59
N LEU A 264 -8.13 -1.47 -5.89
CA LEU A 264 -6.99 -2.16 -6.47
C LEU A 264 -5.66 -1.55 -6.02
N LEU A 265 -5.50 -0.23 -6.10
CA LEU A 265 -4.26 0.45 -5.72
C LEU A 265 -3.93 0.31 -4.22
N VAL A 266 -4.95 0.31 -3.36
CA VAL A 266 -4.78 0.04 -1.92
C VAL A 266 -4.42 -1.43 -1.69
N ASP A 267 -5.10 -2.34 -2.37
CA ASP A 267 -4.91 -3.80 -2.25
C ASP A 267 -3.47 -4.23 -2.58
N GLU A 268 -2.86 -3.63 -3.62
CA GLU A 268 -1.47 -3.89 -4.03
C GLU A 268 -0.42 -3.62 -2.94
N HIS A 269 -0.74 -2.76 -1.98
CA HIS A 269 0.15 -2.44 -0.87
C HIS A 269 -0.25 -3.08 0.44
N MET A 270 -1.43 -3.70 0.51
CA MET A 270 -1.92 -4.39 1.68
C MET A 270 -1.27 -5.77 1.84
N ASP A 271 -0.44 -5.92 2.87
CA ASP A 271 0.20 -7.20 3.19
C ASP A 271 -0.84 -8.26 3.59
N PRO A 272 -0.80 -9.48 3.02
CA PRO A 272 -1.78 -10.53 3.30
C PRO A 272 -1.85 -11.00 4.76
N ASP A 273 -0.73 -10.98 5.49
CA ASP A 273 -0.70 -11.42 6.88
C ASP A 273 -1.17 -10.28 7.81
N GLU A 274 -0.83 -9.03 7.47
CA GLU A 274 -1.40 -7.85 8.14
C GLU A 274 -2.93 -7.78 7.94
N PHE A 275 -3.42 -8.01 6.73
CA PHE A 275 -4.86 -8.07 6.42
C PHE A 275 -5.59 -9.05 7.32
N LYS A 276 -5.17 -10.33 7.34
CA LYS A 276 -5.82 -11.37 8.17
C LYS A 276 -5.83 -10.99 9.65
N LYS A 277 -4.73 -10.44 10.15
CA LYS A 277 -4.65 -9.99 11.54
C LYS A 277 -5.66 -8.85 11.81
N HIS A 278 -5.80 -7.89 10.91
CA HIS A 278 -6.73 -6.77 11.09
C HIS A 278 -8.20 -7.19 10.89
N GLU A 279 -8.46 -8.15 10.00
CA GLU A 279 -9.75 -8.81 9.83
C GLU A 279 -10.18 -9.50 11.13
N GLU A 280 -9.33 -10.38 11.68
CA GLU A 280 -9.59 -11.08 12.95
C GLU A 280 -9.82 -10.14 14.14
N ASN A 281 -9.15 -8.98 14.14
CA ASN A 281 -9.24 -8.00 15.22
C ASN A 281 -10.29 -6.89 14.98
N GLY A 282 -11.04 -6.93 13.88
CA GLY A 282 -12.07 -5.91 13.57
C GLY A 282 -11.52 -4.51 13.34
N THR A 283 -10.30 -4.38 12.79
CA THR A 283 -9.59 -3.10 12.59
C THR A 283 -9.16 -2.89 11.13
N LEU A 284 -9.92 -3.43 10.19
CA LEU A 284 -9.66 -3.31 8.74
C LEU A 284 -9.71 -1.88 8.23
N SER A 285 -10.68 -1.06 8.67
CA SER A 285 -10.76 0.35 8.29
C SER A 285 -9.45 1.09 8.57
N ARG A 286 -8.89 0.89 9.78
CA ARG A 286 -7.59 1.45 10.17
C ARG A 286 -6.43 0.94 9.32
N LEU A 287 -6.49 -0.30 8.84
CA LEU A 287 -5.48 -0.82 7.91
C LEU A 287 -5.61 -0.15 6.53
N ILE A 288 -6.83 0.08 6.05
CA ILE A 288 -7.07 0.77 4.78
C ILE A 288 -6.61 2.24 4.88
N GLU A 289 -7.00 2.95 5.94
CA GLU A 289 -6.61 4.33 6.21
C GLU A 289 -5.09 4.49 6.32
N LYS A 290 -4.36 3.50 6.86
CA LYS A 290 -2.88 3.51 6.89
C LYS A 290 -2.28 3.71 5.50
N TYR A 291 -2.81 3.04 4.47
CA TYR A 291 -2.31 3.20 3.10
C TYR A 291 -2.66 4.57 2.53
N TRP A 292 -3.83 5.11 2.85
CA TRP A 292 -4.16 6.49 2.48
C TRP A 292 -3.26 7.49 3.19
N VAL A 293 -2.93 7.30 4.47
CA VAL A 293 -1.96 8.14 5.17
C VAL A 293 -0.61 8.11 4.47
N GLU A 294 -0.10 6.94 4.07
CA GLU A 294 1.14 6.84 3.30
C GLU A 294 1.08 7.59 1.97
N VAL A 295 -0.07 7.55 1.29
CA VAL A 295 -0.32 8.33 0.08
C VAL A 295 -0.35 9.83 0.37
N ALA A 296 -1.04 10.28 1.42
CA ALA A 296 -1.17 11.69 1.76
C ALA A 296 0.18 12.34 2.07
N ILE A 297 0.97 11.66 2.91
CA ILE A 297 2.26 12.18 3.36
C ILE A 297 3.32 12.10 2.26
N ASN A 298 3.18 11.23 1.25
CA ASN A 298 4.16 11.06 0.16
C ASN A 298 3.71 11.61 -1.22
N GLN A 299 2.42 11.83 -1.44
CA GLN A 299 1.80 12.31 -2.69
C GLN A 299 2.38 11.56 -3.91
N GLY A 300 2.80 12.24 -4.98
CA GLY A 300 3.40 11.61 -6.17
C GLY A 300 4.66 10.78 -5.92
N SER A 301 5.23 10.81 -4.70
CA SER A 301 6.30 9.90 -4.30
C SER A 301 5.83 8.63 -3.59
N ALA A 302 4.55 8.52 -3.24
CA ALA A 302 4.00 7.35 -2.56
C ALA A 302 4.27 6.08 -3.38
N PHE A 303 4.85 5.08 -2.72
CA PHE A 303 5.20 3.78 -3.30
C PHE A 303 6.12 3.81 -4.53
N ARG A 304 6.74 4.95 -4.89
CA ARG A 304 7.68 5.05 -6.03
C ARG A 304 8.87 4.10 -5.91
N MET A 305 9.19 3.68 -4.68
CA MET A 305 10.28 2.77 -4.36
C MET A 305 9.84 1.34 -4.07
N SER A 306 8.53 1.07 -4.11
CA SER A 306 7.97 -0.25 -3.84
C SER A 306 8.32 -1.20 -4.99
N VAL A 307 9.09 -2.23 -4.66
CA VAL A 307 9.45 -3.30 -5.60
C VAL A 307 9.26 -4.67 -4.96
N SER A 308 8.35 -5.46 -5.51
CA SER A 308 8.08 -6.82 -5.05
C SER A 308 9.23 -7.77 -5.41
N PRO A 309 9.29 -8.97 -4.79
CA PRO A 309 10.23 -10.02 -5.19
C PRO A 309 10.11 -10.43 -6.67
N ALA A 310 8.91 -10.33 -7.26
CA ALA A 310 8.66 -10.61 -8.68
C ALA A 310 9.07 -9.44 -9.61
N GLY A 311 9.43 -8.28 -9.04
CA GLY A 311 9.77 -7.08 -9.80
C GLY A 311 8.58 -6.19 -10.15
N ALA A 312 7.42 -6.43 -9.52
CA ALA A 312 6.31 -5.50 -9.57
C ALA A 312 6.73 -4.16 -8.96
N THR A 313 6.41 -3.05 -9.63
CA THR A 313 6.96 -1.72 -9.31
C THR A 313 5.85 -0.68 -9.20
N GLY A 314 6.01 0.27 -8.29
CA GLY A 314 5.15 1.46 -8.20
C GLY A 314 3.83 1.19 -7.49
N ILE A 315 2.91 2.17 -7.58
CA ILE A 315 1.64 2.15 -6.84
C ILE A 315 0.69 1.03 -7.31
N SER A 316 0.75 0.67 -8.58
CA SER A 316 -0.05 -0.42 -9.15
C SER A 316 0.66 -1.78 -9.11
N GLN A 317 1.90 -1.85 -8.58
CA GLN A 317 2.71 -3.07 -8.54
C GLN A 317 2.74 -3.82 -9.90
N PHE A 318 2.91 -3.08 -11.00
CA PHE A 318 2.92 -3.65 -12.34
C PHE A 318 4.25 -4.34 -12.65
N ILE A 319 4.24 -5.45 -13.40
CA ILE A 319 5.47 -6.15 -13.83
C ILE A 319 5.92 -5.77 -15.24
N CYS A 320 7.23 -5.63 -15.42
CA CYS A 320 7.84 -5.15 -16.66
C CYS A 320 7.49 -5.96 -17.93
N PRO A 321 7.42 -7.31 -17.92
CA PRO A 321 7.01 -8.06 -19.11
C PRO A 321 5.57 -7.75 -19.54
N THR A 322 4.64 -7.62 -18.58
CA THR A 322 3.25 -7.24 -18.86
C THR A 322 3.19 -5.81 -19.40
N TYR A 323 4.01 -4.91 -18.85
CA TYR A 323 4.04 -3.52 -19.29
C TYR A 323 4.54 -3.38 -20.73
N ALA A 324 5.62 -4.09 -21.07
CA ALA A 324 6.14 -4.17 -22.44
C ALA A 324 5.09 -4.68 -23.43
N ARG A 325 4.29 -5.67 -23.00
CA ARG A 325 3.19 -6.22 -23.81
C ARG A 325 2.09 -5.20 -24.07
N ILE A 326 1.58 -4.51 -23.04
CA ILE A 326 0.48 -3.54 -23.25
C ILE A 326 0.94 -2.30 -24.03
N LEU A 327 2.22 -1.94 -24.00
CA LEU A 327 2.80 -0.92 -24.88
C LEU A 327 2.70 -1.30 -26.37
N ASP A 328 2.82 -2.60 -26.69
CA ASP A 328 2.68 -3.11 -28.05
C ASP A 328 1.22 -3.29 -28.44
N GLU A 329 0.41 -3.83 -27.54
CA GLU A 329 -0.98 -4.11 -27.82
C GLU A 329 -1.81 -2.82 -27.93
N SER A 330 -1.57 -1.84 -27.06
CA SER A 330 -2.40 -0.63 -26.95
C SER A 330 -1.56 0.68 -27.04
N PRO A 331 -0.85 0.92 -28.16
CA PRO A 331 -0.01 2.12 -28.33
C PRO A 331 -0.78 3.44 -28.25
N GLN A 332 -2.09 3.42 -28.56
CA GLN A 332 -2.98 4.58 -28.49
C GLN A 332 -3.17 5.13 -27.07
N ALA A 333 -2.95 4.32 -26.03
CA ALA A 333 -3.03 4.75 -24.63
C ALA A 333 -1.87 5.70 -24.23
N LYS A 334 -0.86 5.87 -25.10
CA LYS A 334 0.32 6.74 -24.92
C LYS A 334 0.97 6.60 -23.53
N LEU A 335 1.15 5.36 -23.10
CA LEU A 335 1.87 5.06 -21.86
C LEU A 335 3.36 5.43 -22.00
N ASP A 336 3.99 5.77 -20.87
CA ASP A 336 5.41 6.06 -20.81
C ASP A 336 6.24 4.84 -21.28
N PRO A 337 7.10 4.95 -22.32
CA PRO A 337 7.85 3.80 -22.79
C PRO A 337 8.90 3.28 -21.78
N VAL A 338 9.27 4.08 -20.77
CA VAL A 338 10.22 3.71 -19.72
C VAL A 338 9.46 3.15 -18.53
N PHE A 339 9.37 1.82 -18.47
CA PHE A 339 8.62 1.07 -17.45
C PHE A 339 8.73 1.65 -16.03
N VAL A 340 9.95 1.89 -15.54
CA VAL A 340 10.14 2.33 -14.16
C VAL A 340 9.62 3.74 -13.93
N ARG A 341 9.81 4.66 -14.89
CA ARG A 341 9.27 6.03 -14.81
C ARG A 341 7.75 6.00 -14.90
N GLY A 342 7.20 5.24 -15.85
CA GLY A 342 5.76 5.05 -16.01
C GLY A 342 5.07 4.47 -14.78
N MET A 343 5.71 3.55 -14.04
CA MET A 343 5.12 3.00 -12.82
C MET A 343 5.33 3.86 -11.58
N GLN A 344 6.29 4.79 -11.61
CA GLN A 344 6.46 5.79 -10.55
C GLN A 344 5.50 6.97 -10.71
N ASP A 345 5.01 7.22 -11.93
CA ASP A 345 3.93 8.16 -12.20
C ASP A 345 2.57 7.51 -11.97
N HIS A 346 1.78 8.04 -11.02
CA HIS A 346 0.52 7.43 -10.62
C HIS A 346 -0.55 7.47 -11.71
N VAL A 347 -0.60 8.56 -12.50
CA VAL A 347 -1.55 8.71 -13.60
C VAL A 347 -1.25 7.67 -14.68
N ASN A 348 0.00 7.55 -15.11
CA ASN A 348 0.42 6.53 -16.06
C ASN A 348 0.21 5.11 -15.50
N ALA A 349 0.45 4.88 -14.20
CA ALA A 349 0.21 3.59 -13.56
C ALA A 349 -1.27 3.19 -13.62
N VAL A 350 -2.19 4.12 -13.37
CA VAL A 350 -3.64 3.89 -13.50
C VAL A 350 -4.02 3.61 -14.96
N LYS A 351 -3.56 4.44 -15.91
CA LYS A 351 -3.79 4.20 -17.35
C LYS A 351 -3.33 2.80 -17.78
N ALA A 352 -2.18 2.37 -17.29
CA ALA A 352 -1.63 1.05 -17.56
C ALA A 352 -2.49 -0.09 -16.98
N SER A 353 -3.03 0.07 -15.77
CA SER A 353 -3.96 -0.89 -15.17
C SER A 353 -5.25 -1.03 -15.99
N ILE A 354 -5.88 0.08 -16.36
CA ILE A 354 -7.10 0.07 -17.19
C ILE A 354 -6.82 -0.56 -18.56
N THR A 355 -5.70 -0.18 -19.19
CA THR A 355 -5.26 -0.75 -20.47
C THR A 355 -5.05 -2.26 -20.36
N LEU A 356 -4.53 -2.75 -19.24
CA LEU A 356 -4.35 -4.17 -18.99
C LEU A 356 -5.68 -4.92 -18.89
N PHE A 357 -6.70 -4.34 -18.24
CA PHE A 357 -8.02 -4.96 -18.14
C PHE A 357 -8.64 -5.22 -19.52
N ASP A 358 -8.62 -4.23 -20.41
CA ASP A 358 -9.12 -4.38 -21.78
C ASP A 358 -8.27 -5.35 -22.61
N SER A 359 -6.95 -5.27 -22.46
CA SER A 359 -6.00 -6.15 -23.13
C SER A 359 -6.18 -7.61 -22.75
N ASP A 360 -6.29 -7.92 -21.46
CA ASP A 360 -6.53 -9.28 -20.98
C ASP A 360 -7.89 -9.80 -21.45
N MET A 361 -8.94 -8.99 -21.38
CA MET A 361 -10.29 -9.38 -21.77
C MET A 361 -10.43 -9.63 -23.28
N SER A 362 -9.85 -8.75 -24.10
CA SER A 362 -9.90 -8.85 -25.57
C SER A 362 -9.04 -10.00 -26.09
N SER A 363 -7.82 -10.15 -25.56
CA SER A 363 -6.80 -11.00 -26.19
C SER A 363 -6.58 -12.34 -25.48
N TRP A 364 -6.92 -12.44 -24.19
CA TRP A 364 -6.56 -13.61 -23.38
C TRP A 364 -7.74 -14.34 -22.76
N TRP A 365 -8.83 -13.66 -22.44
CA TRP A 365 -10.01 -14.32 -21.89
C TRP A 365 -10.69 -15.20 -22.95
N THR A 366 -11.11 -16.39 -22.55
CA THR A 366 -11.93 -17.25 -23.42
C THR A 366 -13.35 -16.69 -23.55
N PRO A 367 -14.12 -17.07 -24.59
CA PRO A 367 -15.53 -16.69 -24.69
C PRO A 367 -16.35 -17.07 -23.45
N THR A 368 -16.02 -18.20 -22.82
CA THR A 368 -16.66 -18.65 -21.57
C THR A 368 -16.36 -17.70 -20.41
N VAL A 369 -15.11 -17.27 -20.24
CA VAL A 369 -14.73 -16.30 -19.20
C VAL A 369 -15.44 -14.98 -19.43
N ARG A 370 -15.40 -14.42 -20.65
CA ARG A 370 -16.13 -13.18 -20.96
C ARG A 370 -17.61 -13.29 -20.60
N LYS A 371 -18.27 -14.40 -20.99
CA LYS A 371 -19.68 -14.62 -20.67
C LYS A 371 -19.96 -14.66 -19.16
N ILE A 372 -19.07 -15.27 -18.37
CA ILE A 372 -19.27 -15.41 -16.91
C ILE A 372 -18.91 -14.11 -16.18
N CYS A 373 -17.84 -13.43 -16.60
CA CYS A 373 -17.39 -12.20 -15.96
C CYS A 373 -18.32 -11.02 -16.26
N SER A 374 -18.93 -10.96 -17.45
CA SER A 374 -19.80 -9.84 -17.84
C SER A 374 -21.25 -9.94 -17.34
N VAL A 375 -21.55 -10.76 -16.32
CA VAL A 375 -22.93 -10.89 -15.79
C VAL A 375 -23.33 -9.75 -14.85
N SER A 376 -22.35 -9.08 -14.23
CA SER A 376 -22.51 -7.88 -13.40
C SER A 376 -21.20 -7.11 -13.35
N THR A 377 -21.25 -5.83 -12.97
CA THR A 377 -20.03 -5.01 -12.78
C THR A 377 -19.11 -5.61 -11.73
N GLU A 378 -19.67 -6.01 -10.57
CA GLU A 378 -18.90 -6.63 -9.48
C GLU A 378 -18.15 -7.90 -9.95
N MET A 379 -18.85 -8.80 -10.66
CA MET A 379 -18.23 -10.03 -11.18
C MET A 379 -17.16 -9.73 -12.24
N LEU A 380 -17.37 -8.71 -13.06
CA LEU A 380 -16.41 -8.30 -14.07
C LEU A 380 -15.12 -7.78 -13.43
N GLU A 381 -15.26 -6.94 -12.42
CA GLU A 381 -14.12 -6.38 -11.70
C GLU A 381 -13.40 -7.44 -10.85
N ASP A 382 -14.10 -8.40 -10.25
CA ASP A 382 -13.48 -9.55 -9.58
C ASP A 382 -12.67 -10.41 -10.55
N CYS A 383 -13.19 -10.63 -11.77
CA CYS A 383 -12.44 -11.29 -12.82
C CYS A 383 -11.20 -10.47 -13.23
N TRP A 384 -11.30 -9.15 -13.34
CA TRP A 384 -10.14 -8.30 -13.59
C TRP A 384 -9.10 -8.41 -12.48
N ALA A 385 -9.50 -8.30 -11.22
CA ALA A 385 -8.60 -8.47 -10.07
C ALA A 385 -7.92 -9.84 -10.05
N ALA A 386 -8.68 -10.91 -10.30
CA ALA A 386 -8.13 -12.27 -10.37
C ALA A 386 -7.16 -12.45 -11.56
N SER A 387 -7.45 -11.83 -12.71
CA SER A 387 -6.55 -11.81 -13.88
C SER A 387 -5.29 -11.00 -13.60
N TYR A 388 -5.42 -9.84 -12.95
CA TYR A 388 -4.34 -8.93 -12.60
C TYR A 388 -3.32 -9.59 -11.67
N ASN A 389 -3.81 -10.20 -10.57
CA ASN A 389 -2.95 -10.87 -9.59
C ASN A 389 -2.49 -12.28 -10.04
N GLY A 390 -3.42 -13.07 -10.59
CA GLY A 390 -3.23 -14.51 -10.85
C GLY A 390 -2.84 -14.87 -12.28
N GLY A 391 -3.04 -13.95 -13.22
CA GLY A 391 -2.86 -14.09 -14.67
C GLY A 391 -4.12 -14.62 -15.39
N PRO A 392 -4.43 -14.13 -16.61
CA PRO A 392 -5.66 -14.47 -17.35
C PRO A 392 -5.78 -15.97 -17.67
N ASN A 393 -4.65 -16.63 -17.96
CA ASN A 393 -4.65 -18.08 -18.25
C ASN A 393 -5.11 -18.91 -17.05
N ARG A 394 -4.78 -18.49 -15.83
CA ARG A 394 -5.24 -19.19 -14.63
C ARG A 394 -6.74 -18.98 -14.44
N LEU A 395 -7.22 -17.75 -14.60
CA LEU A 395 -8.65 -17.44 -14.56
C LEU A 395 -9.44 -18.31 -15.56
N ASN A 396 -8.97 -18.39 -16.82
CA ASN A 396 -9.55 -19.26 -17.85
C ASN A 396 -9.69 -20.72 -17.38
N LEU A 397 -8.63 -21.29 -16.80
CA LEU A 397 -8.65 -22.69 -16.36
C LEU A 397 -9.59 -22.92 -15.18
N VAL A 398 -9.67 -21.98 -14.24
CA VAL A 398 -10.56 -22.08 -13.07
C VAL A 398 -12.01 -21.99 -13.52
N ILE A 399 -12.36 -20.97 -14.31
CA ILE A 399 -13.73 -20.77 -14.80
C ILE A 399 -14.16 -21.93 -15.72
N ALA A 400 -13.29 -22.43 -16.60
CA ALA A 400 -13.63 -23.58 -17.43
C ALA A 400 -13.99 -24.83 -16.61
N ARG A 401 -13.42 -24.96 -15.41
CA ARG A 401 -13.68 -26.09 -14.51
C ARG A 401 -14.87 -25.86 -13.58
N ARG A 402 -15.07 -24.63 -13.12
CA ARG A 402 -15.98 -24.31 -12.00
C ARG A 402 -17.17 -23.44 -12.37
N GLY A 403 -17.18 -22.90 -13.59
CA GLY A 403 -18.24 -22.01 -14.04
C GLY A 403 -18.41 -20.82 -13.09
N LYS A 404 -19.63 -20.65 -12.56
CA LYS A 404 -20.00 -19.54 -11.70
C LYS A 404 -19.38 -19.62 -10.30
N ASP A 405 -19.01 -20.82 -9.84
CA ASP A 405 -18.48 -21.05 -8.48
C ASP A 405 -16.96 -20.87 -8.43
N TRP A 406 -16.37 -20.09 -9.35
CA TRP A 406 -14.93 -19.96 -9.51
C TRP A 406 -14.26 -19.22 -8.34
N VAL A 407 -14.99 -18.29 -7.71
CA VAL A 407 -14.56 -17.47 -6.57
C VAL A 407 -14.55 -18.26 -5.27
N GLU A 408 -15.40 -19.28 -5.13
CA GLU A 408 -15.46 -20.06 -3.91
C GLU A 408 -14.14 -20.80 -3.68
N LYS A 409 -13.65 -20.85 -2.45
CA LYS A 409 -12.41 -21.59 -2.17
C LYS A 409 -12.67 -23.10 -2.10
N GLU A 410 -11.99 -23.89 -2.93
CA GLU A 410 -12.10 -25.35 -2.86
C GLU A 410 -11.40 -25.87 -1.59
N THR A 411 -12.15 -26.53 -0.70
CA THR A 411 -11.64 -27.05 0.58
C THR A 411 -10.95 -28.41 0.46
N MET A 412 -11.20 -29.15 -0.63
CA MET A 412 -10.58 -30.45 -0.88
C MET A 412 -9.26 -30.34 -1.66
N ILE A 413 -8.14 -30.58 -0.97
CA ILE A 413 -6.82 -30.61 -1.61
C ILE A 413 -6.62 -31.94 -2.35
N ARG A 414 -6.59 -31.92 -3.68
CA ARG A 414 -6.15 -33.06 -4.52
C ARG A 414 -4.72 -32.83 -5.02
N SER A 415 -3.80 -33.76 -4.76
CA SER A 415 -2.35 -33.59 -4.96
C SER A 415 -1.84 -33.77 -6.40
N THR A 416 -2.57 -33.29 -7.43
CA THR A 416 -2.08 -33.41 -8.82
C THR A 416 -1.64 -32.06 -9.40
N ARG A 417 -0.60 -32.07 -10.25
CA ARG A 417 -0.13 -30.86 -10.96
C ARG A 417 -1.24 -30.19 -11.79
N ARG A 418 -2.13 -31.00 -12.38
CA ARG A 418 -3.30 -30.53 -13.16
C ARG A 418 -4.34 -29.84 -12.24
N TYR A 419 -4.45 -30.29 -11.00
CA TYR A 419 -5.30 -29.66 -9.98
C TYR A 419 -4.77 -28.28 -9.58
N PHE A 420 -3.46 -28.13 -9.32
CA PHE A 420 -2.86 -26.83 -8.97
C PHE A 420 -2.97 -25.75 -10.07
N ALA A 421 -3.04 -26.16 -11.34
CA ALA A 421 -3.23 -25.26 -12.47
C ALA A 421 -4.70 -24.83 -12.65
N SER A 422 -5.66 -25.58 -12.10
CA SER A 422 -7.11 -25.34 -12.23
C SER A 422 -7.74 -24.75 -10.96
N ARG A 423 -6.92 -24.16 -10.09
CA ARG A 423 -7.33 -23.35 -8.93
C ARG A 423 -6.62 -22.00 -8.93
N LEU A 424 -7.25 -21.00 -8.34
CA LEU A 424 -6.58 -19.76 -8.00
C LEU A 424 -5.46 -20.04 -6.98
N LYS A 425 -4.45 -19.16 -6.95
CA LYS A 425 -3.45 -19.20 -5.88
C LYS A 425 -4.13 -18.76 -4.58
N GLU A 426 -3.62 -19.22 -3.43
CA GLU A 426 -4.07 -18.72 -2.12
C GLU A 426 -3.96 -17.21 -2.04
N GLU A 427 -2.87 -16.65 -2.56
CA GLU A 427 -2.63 -15.22 -2.67
C GLU A 427 -3.75 -14.50 -3.44
N THR A 428 -4.27 -15.08 -4.52
CA THR A 428 -5.36 -14.47 -5.31
C THR A 428 -6.70 -14.51 -4.59
N TYR A 429 -6.98 -15.56 -3.79
CA TYR A 429 -8.17 -15.55 -2.93
C TYR A 429 -8.08 -14.47 -1.85
N THR A 430 -6.92 -14.32 -1.21
CA THR A 430 -6.70 -13.23 -0.25
C THR A 430 -6.77 -11.87 -0.92
N TYR A 431 -6.27 -11.73 -2.15
CA TYR A 431 -6.41 -10.51 -2.96
C TYR A 431 -7.88 -10.12 -3.17
N LEU A 432 -8.72 -11.06 -3.63
CA LEU A 432 -10.16 -10.78 -3.80
C LEU A 432 -10.86 -10.42 -2.48
N ALA A 433 -10.50 -11.06 -1.37
CA ALA A 433 -11.04 -10.70 -0.05
C ALA A 433 -10.64 -9.28 0.38
N LYS A 434 -9.37 -8.90 0.20
CA LYS A 434 -8.86 -7.55 0.46
C LYS A 434 -9.62 -6.51 -0.36
N LEU A 435 -9.75 -6.74 -1.67
CA LEU A 435 -10.48 -5.88 -2.58
C LEU A 435 -11.93 -5.67 -2.13
N GLY A 436 -12.64 -6.74 -1.77
CA GLY A 436 -14.00 -6.69 -1.24
C GLY A 436 -14.11 -5.82 0.01
N SER A 437 -13.24 -6.02 1.01
CA SER A 437 -13.24 -5.21 2.23
C SER A 437 -12.96 -3.73 1.97
N ILE A 438 -12.11 -3.39 0.99
CA ILE A 438 -11.82 -2.00 0.64
C ILE A 438 -13.04 -1.35 -0.02
N ARG A 439 -13.71 -2.03 -0.95
CA ARG A 439 -14.93 -1.54 -1.60
C ARG A 439 -16.07 -1.32 -0.60
N GLU A 440 -16.28 -2.28 0.31
CA GLU A 440 -17.29 -2.15 1.36
C GLU A 440 -17.02 -0.91 2.22
N TYR A 441 -15.76 -0.64 2.54
CA TYR A 441 -15.39 0.52 3.32
C TYR A 441 -15.57 1.83 2.54
N LEU A 442 -15.21 1.88 1.25
CA LEU A 442 -15.50 3.03 0.39
C LEU A 442 -17.00 3.33 0.31
N LEU A 443 -17.83 2.30 0.06
CA LEU A 443 -19.28 2.43 0.02
C LEU A 443 -19.85 2.94 1.35
N ALA A 444 -19.31 2.46 2.48
CA ALA A 444 -19.72 2.93 3.80
C ALA A 444 -19.37 4.42 4.02
N LEU A 445 -18.25 4.92 3.49
CA LEU A 445 -17.90 6.34 3.58
C LEU A 445 -18.87 7.20 2.77
N GLU A 446 -19.27 6.77 1.58
CA GLU A 446 -20.23 7.49 0.74
C GLU A 446 -21.62 7.58 1.39
N GLN A 447 -22.11 6.48 1.97
CA GLN A 447 -23.41 6.45 2.64
C GLN A 447 -23.45 7.35 3.90
N ASN A 448 -22.29 7.61 4.51
CA ASN A 448 -22.15 8.45 5.69
C ASN A 448 -21.78 9.91 5.36
N ALA A 449 -21.54 10.24 4.08
CA ALA A 449 -21.27 11.61 3.68
C ALA A 449 -22.53 12.47 3.90
N PRO A 450 -22.43 13.64 4.57
CA PRO A 450 -23.58 14.53 4.71
C PRO A 450 -24.08 14.90 3.30
N SER A 451 -25.39 14.73 3.07
CA SER A 451 -26.03 15.08 1.81
C SER A 451 -25.65 16.53 1.49
N ALA A 452 -25.02 16.76 0.33
CA ALA A 452 -24.78 18.12 -0.11
C ALA A 452 -26.14 18.86 -0.09
N PRO A 453 -26.21 20.09 0.46
CA PRO A 453 -27.44 20.87 0.39
C PRO A 453 -27.82 20.99 -1.09
N ASN A 454 -29.05 20.57 -1.43
CA ASN A 454 -29.58 20.73 -2.77
C ASN A 454 -29.42 22.20 -3.21
N PRO A 455 -28.89 22.46 -4.41
CA PRO A 455 -28.64 23.81 -4.90
C PRO A 455 -29.89 24.67 -4.98
#